data_AF-A0A811QNY6-F1
#
_entry.id   AF-A0A811QNY6-F1
#
_cell.length_a   1.000
_cell.length_b   1.000
_cell.length_c   1.000
_cell.angle_alpha   90.00
_cell.angle_beta   90.00
_cell.angle_gamma   90.00
#
_symmetry.space_group_name_H-M   'P 1'
#
loop_
_entity.id
_entity.type
_entity.pdbx_description
1 polymer ?
#
loop_
_entity_poly.entity_id
_entity_poly.type
_entity_poly.pdbx_seq_one_letter_code
_entity_poly.pdbx_strand_id
1 'polypeptide(L)'
;MDGGGGDLRGTIKKWNVIYPVYLNSKKTVAEGRRIAAAKACPDPTCIEIADCCSHLKIPHAVELDKAYPRDFFQVGRVRVQLKKDDGSPVNPAIKTRMKMANW
;
A
#
# COMPACT_ATOMS: atom_id res chain seq x y z
N MET A 1 -0.04 12.34 -32.12
CA MET A 1 -0.79 11.09 -31.88
C MET A 1 -0.10 10.39 -30.73
N ASP A 2 -0.70 10.38 -29.54
CA ASP A 2 -0.57 9.27 -28.58
C ASP A 2 -1.75 9.33 -27.61
N GLY A 3 -2.91 8.91 -28.11
CA GLY A 3 -4.09 8.66 -27.32
C GLY A 3 -4.01 7.26 -26.73
N GLY A 4 -3.01 7.01 -25.88
CA GLY A 4 -2.89 5.77 -25.12
C GLY A 4 -3.85 5.78 -23.92
N GLY A 5 -5.17 5.72 -24.19
CA GLY A 5 -6.19 5.50 -23.17
C GLY A 5 -6.13 4.07 -22.62
N GLY A 6 -5.03 3.72 -21.94
CA GLY A 6 -4.87 2.42 -21.29
C GLY A 6 -5.87 2.27 -20.15
N ASP A 7 -6.38 1.04 -19.95
CA ASP A 7 -7.25 0.70 -18.83
C ASP A 7 -6.55 0.99 -17.50
N LEU A 8 -6.83 2.17 -16.93
CA LEU A 8 -6.28 2.62 -15.66
C LEU A 8 -6.64 1.63 -14.54
N ARG A 9 -7.84 1.05 -14.57
CA ARG A 9 -8.27 0.04 -13.58
C ARG A 9 -7.44 -1.23 -13.71
N GLY A 10 -7.20 -1.69 -14.94
CA GLY A 10 -6.32 -2.83 -15.24
C GLY A 10 -4.88 -2.59 -14.79
N THR A 11 -4.38 -1.37 -14.93
CA THR A 11 -3.04 -0.98 -14.49
C THR A 11 -2.92 -0.97 -12.97
N ILE A 12 -3.90 -0.39 -12.27
CA ILE A 12 -3.94 -0.34 -10.79
C ILE A 12 -3.96 -1.75 -10.19
N LYS A 13 -4.59 -2.74 -10.84
CA LYS A 13 -4.59 -4.14 -10.36
C LYS A 13 -3.18 -4.75 -10.25
N LYS A 14 -2.20 -4.25 -11.00
CA LYS A 14 -0.80 -4.68 -10.95
C LYS A 14 -0.02 -4.06 -9.79
N TRP A 15 -0.54 -2.97 -9.20
CA TRP A 15 0.12 -2.26 -8.11
C TRP A 15 0.12 -3.09 -6.82
N ASN A 16 1.12 -2.83 -5.98
CA ASN A 16 1.30 -3.53 -4.72
C ASN A 16 0.12 -3.24 -3.79
N VAL A 17 -0.30 -4.23 -3.01
CA VAL A 17 -1.36 -4.08 -2.00
C VAL A 17 -0.75 -3.85 -0.63
N ILE A 18 -1.31 -2.88 0.09
CA ILE A 18 -1.11 -2.66 1.53
C ILE A 18 -2.47 -2.73 2.20
N TYR A 19 -2.63 -3.71 3.10
CA TYR A 19 -3.73 -3.69 4.08
C TYR A 19 -3.24 -2.99 5.35
N PRO A 20 -4.09 -2.23 6.06
CA PRO A 20 -3.66 -1.55 7.28
C PRO A 20 -3.07 -2.48 8.33
N VAL A 21 -3.61 -3.71 8.46
CA VAL A 21 -3.09 -4.76 9.35
C VAL A 21 -1.60 -5.07 9.17
N TYR A 22 -1.02 -4.82 7.99
CA TYR A 22 0.40 -5.04 7.74
C TYR A 22 1.29 -4.13 8.59
N LEU A 23 0.77 -2.96 8.96
CA LEU A 23 1.44 -1.89 9.69
C LEU A 23 0.96 -1.77 11.14
N ASN A 24 -0.01 -2.60 11.57
CA ASN A 24 -0.61 -2.48 12.90
C ASN A 24 0.29 -3.10 13.99
N SER A 25 0.78 -2.29 14.94
CA SER A 25 1.63 -2.73 16.05
C SER A 25 0.90 -3.61 17.07
N LYS A 26 -0.43 -3.50 17.15
CA LYS A 26 -1.28 -4.33 18.02
C LYS A 26 -1.54 -5.73 17.47
N LYS A 27 -1.06 -6.03 16.26
CA LYS A 27 -1.23 -7.33 15.61
C LYS A 27 0.09 -8.10 15.60
N THR A 28 0.01 -9.40 15.80
CA THR A 28 1.12 -10.33 15.61
C THR A 28 1.40 -10.57 14.13
N VAL A 29 2.53 -11.21 13.83
CA VAL A 29 2.86 -11.64 12.46
C VAL A 29 1.84 -12.68 11.96
N ALA A 30 1.36 -13.56 12.85
CA ALA A 30 0.32 -14.54 12.54
C ALA A 30 -1.00 -13.86 12.14
N GLU A 31 -1.38 -12.80 12.85
CA GLU A 31 -2.59 -12.01 12.56
C GLU A 31 -2.44 -11.07 11.36
N GLY A 32 -1.23 -10.89 10.82
CA GLY A 32 -1.02 -10.23 9.54
C GLY A 32 0.00 -9.10 9.51
N ARG A 33 0.57 -8.70 10.65
CA ARG A 33 1.65 -7.69 10.68
C ARG A 33 2.83 -8.14 9.82
N ARG A 34 3.39 -7.24 9.01
CA ARG A 34 4.47 -7.53 8.07
C ARG A 34 5.78 -6.80 8.36
N ILE A 35 5.78 -5.88 9.32
CA ILE A 35 6.95 -5.09 9.72
C ILE A 35 7.26 -5.31 11.19
N ALA A 36 8.45 -4.97 11.66
CA ALA A 36 8.81 -5.09 13.07
C ALA A 36 7.87 -4.25 13.95
N ALA A 37 7.49 -4.76 15.12
CA ALA A 37 6.55 -4.08 16.03
C ALA A 37 7.04 -2.68 16.43
N ALA A 38 8.35 -2.52 16.65
CA ALA A 38 8.99 -1.25 16.96
C ALA A 38 8.91 -0.19 15.84
N LYS A 39 8.52 -0.58 14.62
CA LYS A 39 8.34 0.33 13.47
C LYS A 39 6.88 0.41 13.01
N ALA A 40 5.99 -0.29 13.69
CA ALA A 40 4.57 -0.32 13.40
C ALA A 40 3.85 0.76 14.21
N CYS A 41 2.69 1.20 13.73
CA CYS A 41 1.82 2.13 14.44
C CYS A 41 0.54 1.42 14.94
N PRO A 42 -0.08 1.88 16.03
CA PRO A 42 -1.34 1.31 16.49
C PRO A 42 -2.48 1.72 15.55
N ASP A 43 -3.32 0.74 15.17
CA ASP A 43 -4.58 0.95 14.46
C ASP A 43 -4.54 1.87 13.23
N PRO A 44 -3.63 1.63 12.26
CA PRO A 44 -3.59 2.40 11.03
C PRO A 44 -4.88 2.23 10.22
N THR A 45 -5.23 3.26 9.48
CA THR A 45 -6.33 3.27 8.52
C THR A 45 -5.82 3.31 7.07
N CYS A 46 -6.66 2.92 6.11
CA CYS A 46 -6.31 3.04 4.70
C CYS A 46 -6.16 4.50 4.24
N ILE A 47 -6.83 5.44 4.90
CA ILE A 47 -6.75 6.88 4.61
C ILE A 47 -5.40 7.44 5.03
N GLU A 48 -4.93 7.15 6.25
CA GLU A 48 -3.60 7.58 6.70
C GLU A 48 -2.48 7.02 5.83
N ILE A 49 -2.62 5.76 5.38
CA ILE A 49 -1.68 5.16 4.43
C ILE A 49 -1.69 5.91 3.09
N ALA A 50 -2.86 6.32 2.59
CA ALA A 50 -3.00 7.09 1.37
C ALA A 50 -2.40 8.50 1.52
N ASP A 51 -2.58 9.15 2.67
CA ASP A 51 -1.99 10.44 2.98
C ASP A 51 -0.45 10.37 3.00
N CYS A 52 0.11 9.33 3.62
CA CYS A 52 1.55 9.06 3.56
C CYS A 52 2.03 8.83 2.13
N CYS A 53 1.29 8.07 1.32
CA CYS A 53 1.63 7.87 -0.10
C CYS A 53 1.61 9.20 -0.88
N SER A 54 0.62 10.06 -0.61
CA SER A 54 0.52 11.40 -1.19
C SER A 54 1.73 12.26 -0.83
N HIS A 55 2.08 12.31 0.46
CA HIS A 55 3.25 13.04 0.95
C HIS A 55 4.55 12.57 0.29
N LEU A 56 4.70 11.25 0.13
CA LEU A 56 5.87 10.62 -0.50
C LEU A 56 5.85 10.65 -2.03
N LYS A 57 4.82 11.27 -2.63
CA LYS A 57 4.60 11.37 -4.09
C LYS A 57 4.57 9.99 -4.76
N ILE A 58 3.95 9.02 -4.10
CA ILE A 58 3.74 7.67 -4.60
C ILE A 58 2.30 7.57 -5.15
N PRO A 59 2.10 7.24 -6.44
CA PRO A 59 0.79 6.94 -7.00
C PRO A 59 0.13 5.81 -6.23
N HIS A 60 -1.11 6.03 -5.83
CA HIS A 60 -1.87 5.09 -5.02
C HIS A 60 -3.37 5.16 -5.35
N ALA A 61 -4.10 4.12 -4.95
CA ALA A 61 -5.55 4.06 -5.04
C ALA A 61 -6.13 3.35 -3.82
N VAL A 62 -7.17 3.92 -3.23
CA VAL A 62 -7.87 3.34 -2.08
C VAL A 62 -9.02 2.46 -2.59
N GLU A 63 -9.13 1.24 -2.06
CA GLU A 63 -10.22 0.31 -2.32
C GLU A 63 -10.92 -0.01 -0.98
N LEU A 64 -11.98 0.74 -0.64
CA LEU A 64 -12.69 0.64 0.65
C LEU A 64 -13.53 -0.63 0.78
N ASP A 65 -13.93 -1.24 -0.34
CA ASP A 65 -14.80 -2.41 -0.41
C ASP A 65 -14.06 -3.74 -0.22
N LYS A 66 -12.74 -3.72 0.00
CA LYS A 66 -11.92 -4.94 0.12
C LYS A 66 -11.57 -5.23 1.56
N ALA A 67 -11.82 -6.47 1.98
CA ALA A 67 -11.43 -6.96 3.29
C ALA A 67 -10.07 -7.67 3.28
N TYR A 68 -9.41 -7.69 4.43
CA TYR A 68 -8.21 -8.48 4.65
C TYR A 68 -8.54 -9.98 4.69
N PRO A 69 -7.89 -10.86 3.91
CA PRO A 69 -8.28 -12.26 3.80
C PRO A 69 -8.27 -13.09 5.10
N ARG A 70 -7.52 -12.68 6.14
CA ARG A 70 -7.50 -13.39 7.43
C ARG A 70 -8.47 -12.81 8.46
N ASP A 71 -9.06 -11.65 8.17
CA ASP A 71 -10.01 -10.97 9.05
C ASP A 71 -10.96 -10.12 8.19
N PHE A 72 -12.14 -10.66 7.92
CA PHE A 72 -13.14 -10.01 7.07
C PHE A 72 -13.69 -8.70 7.65
N PHE A 73 -13.52 -8.44 8.96
CA PHE A 73 -13.94 -7.19 9.59
C PHE A 73 -12.93 -6.06 9.36
N GLN A 74 -11.71 -6.38 8.95
CA GLN A 74 -10.69 -5.39 8.58
C GLN A 74 -10.87 -5.00 7.10
N VAL A 75 -11.64 -3.93 6.87
CA VAL A 75 -11.96 -3.42 5.55
C VAL A 75 -11.02 -2.29 5.09
N GLY A 76 -10.90 -2.14 3.78
CA GLY A 76 -10.03 -1.17 3.13
C GLY A 76 -8.64 -1.72 2.80
N ARG A 77 -8.15 -1.34 1.63
CA ARG A 77 -6.73 -1.51 1.25
C ARG A 77 -6.26 -0.36 0.37
N VAL A 78 -4.95 -0.21 0.29
CA VAL A 78 -4.30 0.76 -0.59
C VAL A 78 -3.49 0.01 -1.64
N ARG A 79 -3.71 0.33 -2.92
CA ARG A 79 -2.86 -0.04 -4.04
C ARG A 79 -1.78 1.02 -4.19
N VAL A 80 -0.52 0.62 -4.34
CA VAL A 80 0.63 1.54 -4.42
C VAL A 80 1.57 1.16 -5.54
N GLN A 81 1.95 2.13 -6.37
CA GLN A 81 2.90 1.93 -7.45
C GLN A 81 4.33 2.19 -6.95
N LEU A 82 5.10 1.13 -6.74
CA LEU A 82 6.51 1.25 -6.33
C LEU A 82 7.47 1.31 -7.51
N LYS A 83 7.07 0.77 -8.66
CA LYS A 83 7.86 0.71 -9.88
C LYS A 83 7.05 1.24 -11.07
N LYS A 84 7.73 1.96 -11.95
CA LYS A 84 7.21 2.34 -13.26
C LYS A 84 7.16 1.13 -14.18
N ASP A 85 6.58 1.29 -15.36
CA ASP A 85 6.42 0.19 -16.33
C ASP A 85 7.76 -0.33 -16.86
N ASP A 86 8.79 0.52 -16.88
CA ASP A 86 10.18 0.16 -17.20
C ASP A 86 10.91 -0.58 -16.06
N GLY A 87 10.25 -0.79 -14.91
CA GLY A 87 10.81 -1.45 -13.73
C GLY A 87 11.64 -0.56 -12.81
N SER A 88 11.90 0.70 -13.19
CA SER A 88 12.58 1.69 -12.35
C SER A 88 11.70 2.10 -11.15
N PRO A 89 12.28 2.49 -10.00
CA PRO A 89 11.50 2.91 -8.85
C PRO A 89 10.74 4.22 -9.13
N VAL A 90 9.50 4.33 -8.66
CA VAL A 90 8.72 5.58 -8.72
C VAL A 90 9.36 6.66 -7.87
N ASN A 91 9.71 6.33 -6.63
CA ASN A 91 10.46 7.18 -5.72
C ASN A 91 11.82 6.52 -5.44
N PRO A 92 12.97 7.10 -5.86
CA PRO A 92 14.28 6.49 -5.67
C PRO A 92 14.64 6.17 -4.20
N ALA A 93 14.06 6.90 -3.24
CA ALA A 93 14.26 6.65 -1.81
C ALA A 93 13.52 5.40 -1.31
N ILE A 94 12.43 5.01 -2.00
CA ILE A 94 11.49 3.96 -1.61
C ILE A 94 11.42 2.89 -2.71
N LYS A 95 12.31 1.90 -2.59
CA LYS A 95 12.43 0.83 -3.58
C LYS A 95 11.60 -0.41 -3.27
N THR A 96 11.15 -0.58 -2.02
CA THR A 96 10.48 -1.81 -1.55
C THR A 96 9.29 -1.50 -0.64
N ARG A 97 8.31 -2.43 -0.63
CA ARG A 97 7.13 -2.36 0.26
C ARG A 97 7.51 -2.17 1.73
N MET A 98 8.59 -2.83 2.15
CA MET A 98 9.06 -2.80 3.53
C MET A 98 9.72 -1.47 3.91
N LYS A 99 10.25 -0.72 2.93
CA LYS A 99 10.85 0.59 3.18
C LYS A 99 9.81 1.72 3.25
N MET A 100 8.62 1.54 2.70
CA MET A 100 7.51 2.48 2.94
C MET A 100 7.10 2.56 4.41
N ALA A 101 7.28 1.47 5.15
CA ALA A 101 6.83 1.35 6.53
C ALA A 101 7.90 1.71 7.58
N ASN A 102 9.02 2.32 7.16
CA ASN A 102 10.16 2.63 8.02
C ASN A 102 10.30 4.14 8.33
N TRP A 103 9.24 4.93 8.11
CA TRP A 103 9.21 6.37 8.37
C TRP A 103 8.12 6.69 9.37
#